data_AF-A0A4Y7UB84-F1
#
_entry.id   AF-A0A4Y7UB84-F1
#
_cell.length_a   1.000
_cell.length_b   1.000
_cell.length_c   1.000
_cell.angle_alpha   90.00
_cell.angle_beta   90.00
_cell.angle_gamma   90.00
#
_symmetry.space_group_name_H-M   'P 1'
#
loop_
_entity.id
_entity.type
_entity.pdbx_description
1 polymer ?
#
loop_
_entity_poly.entity_id
_entity_poly.type
_entity_poly.pdbx_seq_one_letter_code
_entity_poly.pdbx_strand_id
1 'polypeptide(L)' 'MKNRFLIFLTICILLFVFFFFSNYYFDVFIYDTIYNINYFYLVLVFLLVGSIFYFVKYKRENNN' A
#
# COMPACT_ATOMS: atom_id res chain seq x y z
N MET A 1 3.15 -6.80 -18.19
CA MET A 1 2.51 -6.52 -16.88
C MET A 1 3.45 -6.71 -15.69
N LYS A 2 4.24 -7.79 -15.67
CA LYS A 2 5.27 -8.05 -14.65
C LYS A 2 6.14 -6.83 -14.32
N ASN A 3 6.71 -6.15 -15.33
CA ASN A 3 7.61 -5.01 -15.09
C ASN A 3 6.92 -3.80 -14.43
N ARG A 4 5.65 -3.50 -14.79
CA ARG A 4 4.90 -2.40 -14.18
C ARG A 4 4.52 -2.70 -12.73
N PHE A 5 4.19 -3.96 -12.44
CA PHE A 5 3.93 -4.41 -11.07
C PHE A 5 5.19 -4.39 -10.21
N LEU A 6 6.35 -4.80 -10.76
CA LEU A 6 7.63 -4.70 -10.05
C LEU A 6 7.99 -3.26 -9.69
N ILE A 7 7.76 -2.30 -10.61
CA ILE A 7 7.98 -0.87 -10.32
C ILE A 7 7.06 -0.41 -9.19
N PHE A 8 5.77 -0.74 -9.25
CA PHE A 8 4.81 -0.44 -8.18
C PHE A 8 5.23 -1.05 -6.83
N LEU A 9 5.65 -2.32 -6.83
CA LEU A 9 6.10 -3.04 -5.64
C LEU A 9 7.32 -2.36 -5.03
N THR A 10 8.32 -2.01 -5.86
CA THR A 10 9.53 -1.30 -5.41
C THR A 10 9.19 0.04 -4.78
N ILE A 11 8.30 0.83 -5.40
CA ILE A 11 7.85 2.12 -4.84
C ILE A 11 7.13 1.91 -3.49
N CYS A 12 6.24 0.92 -3.40
CA CYS A 12 5.54 0.61 -2.15
C CYS A 12 6.51 0.19 -1.04
N ILE A 13 7.52 -0.63 -1.35
CA ILE A 13 8.54 -1.05 -0.39
C ILE A 13 9.39 0.14 0.07
N LEU A 14 9.79 1.02 -0.86
CA LEU A 14 10.56 2.23 -0.52
C LEU A 14 9.77 3.15 0.41
N LEU A 15 8.49 3.40 0.09
CA LEU A 15 7.60 4.20 0.94
C LEU A 15 7.34 3.50 2.28
N PHE A 16 7.18 2.19 2.29
CA PHE A 16 6.98 1.41 3.52
C PHE A 16 8.14 1.60 4.48
N VAL A 17 9.38 1.41 3.99
CA VAL A 17 10.59 1.62 4.78
C VAL A 17 10.69 3.07 5.26
N PHE A 18 10.48 4.02 4.36
CA PHE A 18 10.55 5.45 4.68
C PHE A 18 9.56 5.84 5.80
N PHE A 19 8.28 5.51 5.67
CA PHE A 19 7.27 5.87 6.66
C PHE A 19 7.40 5.08 7.96
N PHE A 20 7.91 3.84 7.92
CA PHE A 20 8.20 3.06 9.12
C PHE A 20 9.24 3.74 10.01
N PHE A 21 10.32 4.27 9.44
CA PHE A 21 11.37 4.93 10.22
C PHE A 21 11.06 6.41 10.53
N SER A 22 10.43 7.12 9.60
CA SER A 22 10.23 8.56 9.73
C SER A 22 9.05 8.97 10.63
N ASN A 23 8.20 8.02 11.05
CA ASN A 23 7.08 8.26 11.96
C ASN A 23 6.22 9.47 11.54
N TYR A 24 5.81 9.53 10.26
CA TYR A 24 4.84 10.52 9.82
C TYR A 24 3.42 10.08 10.17
N TYR A 25 2.60 11.02 10.65
CA TYR A 25 1.21 10.78 11.02
C TYR A 25 0.28 11.76 10.29
N PHE A 26 -0.96 11.32 10.07
CA PHE A 26 -2.07 12.20 9.71
C PHE A 26 -3.14 12.11 10.78
N ASP A 27 -3.83 13.23 10.97
CA ASP A 27 -4.87 13.35 11.98
C ASP A 27 -6.22 13.04 11.35
N VAL A 28 -6.97 12.15 12.00
CA VAL A 28 -8.35 11.83 11.64
C VAL A 28 -9.26 12.27 12.76
N PHE A 29 -10.19 13.17 12.42
CA PHE A 29 -11.20 13.66 13.34
C PHE A 29 -12.45 12.77 13.25
N ILE A 30 -12.79 12.12 14.36
CA ILE A 30 -14.02 11.34 14.49
C ILE A 30 -14.76 11.86 15.72
N TYR A 31 -15.88 12.54 15.47
CA TYR A 31 -16.62 13.32 16.48
C TYR A 31 -15.70 14.31 17.21
N ASP A 32 -15.41 14.05 18.49
CA ASP A 32 -14.64 14.92 19.38
C ASP A 32 -13.25 14.34 19.71
N THR A 33 -12.84 13.27 19.00
CA THR A 33 -11.57 12.60 19.22
C THR A 33 -10.67 12.72 17.99
N ILE A 34 -9.40 13.07 18.24
CA ILE A 34 -8.35 13.12 17.23
C ILE A 34 -7.56 11.82 17.28
N TYR A 35 -7.53 11.10 16.16
CA TYR A 35 -6.74 9.88 16.00
C TYR A 35 -5.53 10.17 15.11
N ASN A 36 -4.34 9.92 15.64
CA ASN A 36 -3.10 10.05 14.88
C ASN A 36 -2.77 8.71 14.24
N ILE A 37 -2.92 8.62 12.94
CA ILE A 37 -2.67 7.39 12.18
C ILE A 37 -1.36 7.54 11.42
N ASN A 38 -0.47 6.56 11.57
CA ASN A 38 0.80 6.57 10.86
C ASN A 38 0.57 6.31 9.35
N TYR A 39 1.22 7.10 8.48
CA TYR A 39 1.17 6.92 7.02
C TYR A 39 1.61 5.51 6.56
N PHE A 40 2.40 4.82 7.38
CA PHE A 40 2.73 3.41 7.23
C PHE A 40 1.52 2.52 6.89
N TYR A 41 0.40 2.70 7.60
CA TYR A 41 -0.79 1.86 7.42
C TYR A 41 -1.44 2.09 6.05
N LEU A 42 -1.34 3.31 5.53
CA LEU A 42 -1.88 3.69 4.23
C LEU A 42 -1.11 2.98 3.09
N VAL A 43 0.22 2.96 3.20
CA VAL A 43 1.07 2.21 2.26
C VAL A 43 0.78 0.70 2.31
N LEU A 44 0.52 0.17 3.50
CA LEU A 44 0.20 -1.24 3.69
C LEU A 44 -1.10 -1.64 2.97
N VAL A 45 -2.13 -0.78 3.03
CA VAL A 45 -3.39 -0.96 2.29
C VAL A 45 -3.13 -0.97 0.77
N PHE A 46 -2.35 -0.01 0.26
CA PHE A 46 -2.00 0.02 -1.17
C PHE A 46 -1.24 -1.24 -1.61
N LEU A 47 -0.32 -1.74 -0.79
CA LEU A 47 0.45 -2.94 -1.09
C LEU A 47 -0.45 -4.18 -1.15
N LEU A 48 -1.41 -4.32 -0.22
CA LEU A 48 -2.40 -5.41 -0.23
C LEU A 48 -3.30 -5.34 -1.47
N VAL A 49 -3.89 -4.18 -1.75
CA VAL A 49 -4.80 -4.01 -2.89
C VAL A 49 -4.08 -4.25 -4.21
N GLY A 50 -2.87 -3.71 -4.37
CA GLY A 50 -2.06 -3.91 -5.57
C GLY A 50 -1.67 -5.38 -5.79
N SER A 51 -1.34 -6.09 -4.71
CA SER A 51 -1.00 -7.52 -4.76
C SER A 51 -2.21 -8.38 -5.15
N ILE A 52 -3.38 -8.12 -4.57
CA ILE A 52 -4.63 -8.81 -4.91
C ILE A 52 -4.98 -8.57 -6.38
N PHE A 53 -4.92 -7.33 -6.84
CA PHE A 53 -5.22 -6.98 -8.23
C PHE A 53 -4.30 -7.69 -9.22
N TYR A 54 -3.00 -7.72 -8.92
CA TYR A 54 -2.02 -8.44 -9.73
C TYR A 54 -2.30 -9.95 -9.75
N PHE A 55 -2.60 -10.55 -8.60
CA PHE A 55 -2.90 -11.98 -8.50
C PHE A 55 -4.15 -12.37 -9.29
N VAL A 56 -5.24 -11.60 -9.16
CA VAL A 56 -6.48 -11.82 -9.91
C VAL A 56 -6.22 -11.75 -11.42
N LYS A 57 -5.45 -10.75 -11.87
CA LYS A 57 -5.12 -10.58 -13.28
C LYS A 57 -4.25 -11.71 -13.80
N TYR A 58 -3.22 -12.10 -13.05
CA TYR A 58 -2.34 -13.22 -13.38
C TYR A 58 -3.12 -14.54 -13.51
N LYS A 59 -4.02 -14.82 -12.56
CA LYS A 59 -4.87 -16.02 -12.61
C LYS A 59 -5.78 -16.04 -13.83
N ARG A 60 -6.33 -14.88 -14.22
CA ARG A 60 -7.18 -14.76 -15.42
C ARG A 60 -6.40 -15.02 -16.72
N GLU A 61 -5.16 -14.55 -16.81
CA GLU A 61 -4.30 -14.79 -17.97
C GLU A 61 -3.84 -16.25 -18.10
N ASN A 62 -3.73 -16.97 -16.98
CA ASN A 62 -3.26 -18.36 -16.97
C ASN A 62 -4.41 -19.40 -17.10
N ASN A 63 -5.66 -18.97 -17.00
CA ASN A 63 -6.88 -19.80 -17.18
C ASN A 63 -7.52 -19.64 -18.58
N ASN A 64 -7.00 -18.73 -19.41
CA ASN A 64 -7.35 -18.58 -20.82
C ASN A 64 -6.27 -19.21 -21.69
#